data_AF-A0A9D7IVJ3-F1
#
_entry.id   AF-A0A9D7IVJ3-F1
#
_cell.length_a   1.000
_cell.length_b   1.000
_cell.length_c   1.000
_cell.angle_alpha   90.00
_cell.angle_beta   90.00
_cell.angle_gamma   90.00
#
_symmetry.space_group_name_H-M   'P 1'
#
loop_
_entity.id
_entity.type
_entity.pdbx_description
1 polymer ?
#
loop_
_entity_poly.entity_id
_entity_poly.type
_entity_poly.pdbx_seq_one_letter_code
_entity_poly.pdbx_strand_id
1 'polypeptide(L)' 'MKSGDIIFFTSGRNGLDTNHMGLIIRKDGKLFLRNASLHNGSVMDEELAEYFRLNKMTGFIINRPK' A
#
# COMPACT_ATOMS: atom_id res chain seq x y z
N MET A 1 10.13 -5.70 4.15
CA MET A 1 9.27 -5.67 2.96
C MET A 1 10.06 -6.18 1.76
N LYS A 2 9.52 -7.16 1.03
CA LYS A 2 10.06 -7.67 -0.24
C LYS A 2 8.94 -7.73 -1.28
N SER A 3 9.30 -7.82 -2.55
CA SER A 3 8.31 -7.96 -3.63
C SER A 3 7.34 -9.11 -3.35
N GLY A 4 6.05 -8.89 -3.62
CA GLY A 4 4.97 -9.85 -3.38
C GLY A 4 4.42 -9.88 -1.95
N ASP A 5 4.96 -9.08 -1.02
CA ASP A 5 4.27 -8.82 0.25
C ASP A 5 2.93 -8.12 -0.03
N ILE A 6 1.87 -8.54 0.66
CA ILE A 6 0.59 -7.83 0.70
C ILE A 6 0.69 -6.78 1.81
N ILE A 7 0.31 -5.54 1.48
CA ILE A 7 0.21 -4.45 2.45
C ILE A 7 -1.25 -4.05 2.61
N PHE A 8 -1.69 -3.93 3.86
CA PHE A 8 -2.99 -3.37 4.23
C PHE A 8 -2.79 -2.05 4.97
N PHE A 9 -3.50 -1.00 4.55
CA PHE A 9 -3.47 0.31 5.19
C PHE A 9 -4.54 0.37 6.27
N THR A 10 -4.14 0.67 7.52
CA THR A 10 -5.08 0.71 8.63
C THR A 10 -5.95 1.96 8.54
N SER A 11 -7.20 1.80 8.96
CA SER A 11 -8.21 2.84 8.96
C SER A 11 -8.31 3.49 10.34
N GLY A 12 -8.56 4.80 10.37
CA GLY A 12 -8.93 5.52 11.59
C GLY A 12 -10.45 5.61 11.81
N ARG A 13 -11.26 4.98 10.93
CA ARG A 13 -12.72 5.02 11.00
C ARG A 13 -13.21 3.96 11.99
N ASN A 14 -14.16 4.34 12.85
CA ASN A 14 -14.75 3.43 13.82
C ASN A 14 -15.44 2.24 13.13
N GLY A 15 -15.17 1.02 13.59
CA GLY A 15 -15.70 -0.22 13.03
C GLY A 15 -15.06 -0.67 11.71
N LEU A 16 -13.95 -0.05 11.28
CA LEU A 16 -13.22 -0.45 10.07
C LEU A 16 -11.72 -0.51 10.34
N ASP A 17 -11.13 -1.70 10.21
CA ASP A 17 -9.72 -1.94 10.51
C ASP A 17 -8.78 -1.48 9.40
N THR A 18 -9.15 -1.68 8.13
CA THR A 18 -8.33 -1.33 6.95
C THR A 18 -9.16 -0.66 5.86
N ASN A 19 -8.60 0.32 5.15
CA ASN A 19 -9.31 1.07 4.10
C ASN A 19 -8.69 0.99 2.69
N HIS A 20 -7.47 0.46 2.57
CA HIS A 20 -6.81 0.27 1.28
C HIS A 20 -5.81 -0.87 1.37
N MET A 21 -5.41 -1.41 0.21
CA MET A 21 -4.42 -2.48 0.14
C MET A 21 -3.70 -2.50 -1.20
N GLY A 22 -2.58 -3.20 -1.24
CA GLY A 22 -1.86 -3.48 -2.48
C GLY A 22 -0.74 -4.48 -2.29
N LEU A 23 0.16 -4.54 -3.27
CA LEU A 23 1.35 -5.37 -3.24
C LEU A 23 2.59 -4.49 -3.15
N ILE A 24 3.55 -4.92 -2.34
CA ILE A 24 4.89 -4.34 -2.36
C ILE A 24 5.61 -4.83 -3.60
N ILE A 25 6.21 -3.91 -4.34
CA ILE A 25 7.10 -4.18 -5.46
C ILE A 25 8.43 -3.47 -5.20
N ARG A 26 9.55 -4.18 -5.40
CA ARG A 26 10.90 -3.62 -5.29
C ARG A 26 11.47 -3.41 -6.69
N LYS A 27 11.86 -2.19 -7.03
CA LYS A 27 12.49 -1.82 -8.32
C LYS A 27 13.62 -0.84 -8.06
N ASP A 28 14.80 -1.09 -8.60
CA ASP A 28 15.96 -0.18 -8.54
C ASP A 28 16.27 0.34 -7.13
N GLY A 29 16.22 -0.56 -6.14
CA GLY A 29 16.46 -0.25 -4.73
C GLY A 29 15.30 0.46 -4.01
N LYS A 30 14.27 0.90 -4.72
CA LYS A 30 13.07 1.56 -4.19
C LYS A 30 11.92 0.60 -3.96
N LEU A 31 10.98 1.02 -3.11
CA LEU A 31 9.73 0.31 -2.84
C LEU A 31 8.58 1.05 -3.51
N PHE A 32 7.71 0.27 -4.15
CA PHE A 32 6.50 0.73 -4.80
C PHE A 32 5.30 -0.03 -4.24
N LEU A 33 4.17 0.65 -4.18
CA LEU A 33 2.85 0.10 -3.94
C LEU A 33 2.19 -0.16 -5.29
N ARG A 34 1.95 -1.43 -5.63
CA ARG A 34 1.03 -1.79 -6.72
C ARG A 34 -0.39 -1.87 -6.18
N ASN A 35 -1.26 -0.98 -6.61
CA ASN A 35 -2.66 -0.96 -6.17
C ASN A 35 -3.63 -0.63 -7.31
N ALA A 36 -4.89 -1.00 -7.13
CA ALA A 36 -5.99 -0.55 -7.98
C ALA A 36 -6.42 0.85 -7.49
N SER A 37 -5.87 1.88 -8.12
CA SER A 37 -6.09 3.26 -7.70
C SER A 37 -7.44 3.74 -8.22
N LEU A 38 -8.34 4.10 -7.29
CA LEU A 38 -9.61 4.74 -7.66
C LEU A 38 -9.37 6.09 -8.34
N HIS A 39 -8.37 6.85 -7.90
CA HIS A 39 -8.05 8.16 -8.47
C HIS A 39 -7.55 8.06 -9.91
N ASN A 40 -6.69 7.07 -10.21
CA ASN A 40 -6.13 6.87 -11.55
C ASN A 40 -6.98 5.94 -12.43
N GLY A 41 -8.08 5.38 -11.91
CA GLY A 41 -8.97 4.45 -12.62
C GLY A 41 -8.29 3.17 -13.13
N SER A 42 -7.13 2.81 -12.58
CA SER A 42 -6.27 1.75 -13.11
C SER A 42 -5.32 1.19 -12.05
N VAL A 43 -4.71 0.03 -12.37
CA VAL A 43 -3.64 -0.55 -11.53
C VAL A 43 -2.34 0.19 -11.82
N MET A 44 -1.74 0.77 -10.77
CA MET A 44 -0.56 1.61 -10.87
C MET A 44 0.51 1.18 -9.87
N ASP A 45 1.77 1.55 -10.16
CA ASP A 45 2.89 1.43 -9.22
C ASP A 45 3.26 2.83 -8.72
N GLU A 46 2.97 3.11 -7.46
CA GLU A 46 3.28 4.39 -6.81
C GLU A 46 4.47 4.22 -5.87
N GLU A 47 5.43 5.16 -5.86
CA GLU A 47 6.57 5.08 -4.93
C GLU A 47 6.05 5.12 -3.49
N LEU A 48 6.38 4.12 -2.68
CA LEU A 48 5.75 3.90 -1.38
C LEU A 48 6.03 5.05 -0.40
N ALA A 49 7.24 5.63 -0.46
CA ALA A 49 7.62 6.78 0.37
C ALA A 49 6.83 8.05 0.00
N GLU A 50 6.57 8.27 -1.29
CA GLU A 50 5.70 9.36 -1.78
C GLU A 50 4.26 9.12 -1.31
N TYR A 51 3.76 7.90 -1.49
CA TYR A 51 2.42 7.52 -1.09
C TYR A 51 2.16 7.79 0.40
N PHE A 52 3.11 7.44 1.28
CA PHE A 52 3.02 7.72 2.71
C PHE A 52 3.04 9.22 3.05
N ARG A 53 3.74 10.03 2.25
CA ARG A 53 3.79 11.48 2.48
C ARG A 53 2.50 12.18 2.08
N LEU A 54 1.90 11.74 0.97
CA LEU A 54 0.69 12.34 0.41
C LEU A 54 -0.59 11.87 1.11
N ASN A 55 -0.61 10.65 1.65
CA ASN A 55 -1.79 10.06 2.24
C ASN A 55 -1.67 9.99 3.76
N LYS A 56 -2.58 10.68 4.47
CA LYS A 56 -2.68 10.58 5.93
C LYS A 56 -3.18 9.19 6.30
N MET A 57 -2.38 8.43 7.03
CA MET A 57 -2.67 7.05 7.43
C MET A 57 -2.26 6.78 8.88
N THR A 58 -2.97 5.86 9.53
CA THR A 58 -2.73 5.51 10.95
C THR A 58 -1.66 4.44 11.12
N GLY A 59 -1.34 3.70 10.05
CA GLY A 59 -0.43 2.57 10.08
C GLY A 59 -0.64 1.63 8.90
N PHE A 60 0.08 0.51 8.90
CA PHE A 60 -0.06 -0.55 7.92
C PHE A 60 0.32 -1.93 8.49
N ILE A 61 -0.18 -2.97 7.85
CA ILE A 61 0.09 -4.38 8.16
C ILE A 61 0.74 -5.02 6.94
N ILE A 62 1.80 -5.82 7.14
CA ILE A 62 2.46 -6.59 6.08
C ILE A 62 2.17 -8.08 6.27
N ASN A 63 1.71 -8.74 5.20
CA ASN A 63 1.51 -10.18 5.17
C ASN A 63 2.25 -10.78 3.96
N ARG A 64 2.91 -11.93 4.16
CA ARG A 64 3.46 -12.75 3.07
C ARG A 64 2.71 -14.10 3.03
N PRO A 65 2.00 -14.42 1.93
CA PRO A 65 1.46 -15.76 1.72
C PRO A 65 2.56 -16.82 1.80
N LYS A 66 2.24 -17.98 2.38
CA LYS A 66 3.14 -19.14 2.47
C LYS A 66 2.92 -20.08 1.29
#